data_AF-A0A3D2XZ29-F1
#
_entry.id   AF-A0A3D2XZ29-F1
#
_cell.length_a   1.000
_cell.length_b   1.000
_cell.length_c   1.000
_cell.angle_alpha   90.00
_cell.angle_beta   90.00
_cell.angle_gamma   90.00
#
_symmetry.space_group_name_H-M   'P 1'
#
loop_
_entity.id
_entity.type
_entity.pdbx_description
1 polymer ?
#
loop_
_entity_poly.entity_id
_entity_poly.type
_entity_poly.pdbx_seq_one_letter_code
_entity_poly.pdbx_strand_id
1 'polypeptide(L)'
;MEEVFWCTHATKDHIIKMKASTLGRPDAESLPLAERVPLYTDWFMKQRNQKGQDIRGVLYDVLYTGKPENIWERIYAASKTEELWLPHYGINSIAEVVGWAQPETTPPRNGRTNKALRALGYPVRINF
;
A
#
# COMPACT_ATOMS: atom_id res chain seq x y z
N MET A 1 -1.75 -9.30 -8.89
CA MET A 1 -1.30 -8.03 -8.28
C MET A 1 -1.99 -6.82 -8.88
N GLU A 2 -2.20 -6.77 -10.21
CA GLU A 2 -2.92 -5.67 -10.85
C GLU A 2 -4.26 -5.34 -10.18
N GLU A 3 -5.11 -6.35 -9.97
CA GLU A 3 -6.40 -6.18 -9.29
C GLU A 3 -6.25 -5.61 -7.87
N VAL A 4 -5.26 -6.07 -7.11
CA VAL A 4 -4.95 -5.52 -5.76
C VAL A 4 -4.62 -4.04 -5.87
N PHE A 5 -3.78 -3.63 -6.82
CA PHE A 5 -3.42 -2.22 -7.02
C PHE A 5 -4.60 -1.39 -7.53
N TRP A 6 -5.48 -1.97 -8.34
CA TRP A 6 -6.70 -1.33 -8.81
C TRP A 6 -7.72 -1.11 -7.68
N CYS A 7 -7.83 -2.05 -6.75
CA CYS A 7 -8.75 -1.94 -5.63
C CYS A 7 -8.21 -0.99 -4.54
N THR A 8 -6.89 -0.92 -4.33
CA THR A 8 -6.23 -0.11 -3.29
C THR A 8 -6.27 1.38 -3.60
N HIS A 9 -6.96 2.15 -2.75
CA HIS A 9 -7.12 3.59 -2.95
C HIS A 9 -5.79 4.31 -2.80
N ALA A 10 -5.04 4.06 -1.72
CA ALA A 10 -3.72 4.64 -1.52
C ALA A 10 -2.75 4.33 -2.68
N THR A 11 -2.85 3.13 -3.28
CA THR A 11 -2.02 2.74 -4.42
C THR A 11 -2.42 3.50 -5.68
N LYS A 12 -3.72 3.60 -6.00
CA LYS A 12 -4.21 4.41 -7.13
C LYS A 12 -3.81 5.88 -7.02
N ASP A 13 -3.99 6.47 -5.84
CA ASP A 13 -3.62 7.85 -5.53
C ASP A 13 -2.13 8.12 -5.69
N HIS A 14 -1.30 7.09 -5.52
CA HIS A 14 0.14 7.14 -5.78
C HIS A 14 0.44 6.97 -7.28
N ILE A 15 -0.12 5.95 -7.94
CA ILE A 15 0.10 5.64 -9.36
C ILE A 15 -0.25 6.83 -10.26
N ILE A 16 -1.33 7.56 -9.98
CA ILE A 16 -1.72 8.72 -10.79
C ILE A 16 -0.70 9.86 -10.75
N LYS A 17 0.11 9.92 -9.69
CA LYS A 17 1.15 10.96 -9.48
C LYS A 17 2.54 10.52 -9.99
N MET A 18 2.71 9.24 -10.36
CA MET A 18 3.98 8.75 -10.89
C MET A 18 4.28 9.38 -12.26
N LYS A 19 5.57 9.59 -12.56
CA LYS A 19 5.99 10.06 -13.88
C LYS A 19 5.74 8.96 -14.92
N ALA A 20 5.23 9.32 -16.09
CA ALA A 20 5.01 8.36 -17.19
C ALA A 20 6.32 7.70 -17.64
N SER A 21 7.45 8.43 -17.56
CA SER A 21 8.79 7.89 -17.82
C SER A 21 9.17 6.73 -16.88
N THR A 22 8.79 6.78 -15.60
CA THR A 22 9.00 5.67 -14.65
C THR A 22 8.20 4.43 -15.06
N LEU A 23 7.06 4.62 -15.73
CA LEU A 23 6.19 3.57 -16.25
C LEU A 23 6.56 3.12 -17.67
N GLY A 24 7.72 3.52 -18.20
CA GLY A 24 8.18 3.14 -19.54
C GLY A 24 7.52 3.90 -20.69
N ARG A 25 6.85 5.03 -20.40
CA ARG A 25 6.21 5.91 -21.39
C ARG A 25 6.78 7.34 -21.30
N PRO A 26 8.06 7.55 -21.66
CA PRO A 26 8.70 8.87 -21.59
C PRO A 26 8.13 9.88 -22.59
N ASP A 27 7.45 9.39 -23.63
CA ASP A 27 6.78 10.13 -24.70
C ASP A 27 5.40 10.68 -24.32
N ALA A 28 4.79 10.17 -23.24
CA ALA A 28 3.46 10.55 -22.83
C ALA A 28 3.49 11.68 -21.78
N GLU A 29 2.81 12.79 -22.06
CA GLU A 29 2.61 13.87 -21.08
C GLU A 29 1.71 13.43 -19.92
N SER A 30 0.67 12.65 -20.23
CA SER A 30 -0.23 12.06 -19.24
C SER A 30 -0.77 10.71 -19.71
N LEU A 31 -1.20 9.88 -18.77
CA LEU A 31 -1.81 8.57 -19.02
C LEU A 31 -3.02 8.43 -18.09
N PRO A 32 -4.15 7.88 -18.57
CA PRO A 32 -5.29 7.58 -17.72
C PRO A 32 -4.93 6.47 -16.73
N LEU A 33 -5.62 6.44 -15.58
CA LEU A 33 -5.33 5.45 -14.53
C LEU A 33 -5.46 4.00 -15.02
N ALA A 34 -6.42 3.73 -15.90
CA ALA A 34 -6.63 2.42 -16.53
C ALA A 34 -5.41 1.91 -17.31
N GLU A 35 -4.63 2.81 -17.93
CA GLU A 35 -3.38 2.45 -18.60
C GLU A 35 -2.19 2.42 -17.63
N ARG A 36 -2.21 3.27 -16.60
CA ARG A 36 -1.12 3.35 -15.62
C ARG A 36 -1.03 2.11 -14.74
N VAL A 37 -2.15 1.51 -14.35
CA VAL A 37 -2.15 0.39 -13.38
C VAL A 37 -1.48 -0.87 -13.94
N PRO A 38 -1.76 -1.31 -15.19
CA PRO A 38 -1.00 -2.41 -15.80
C PRO A 38 0.50 -2.10 -15.93
N LEU A 39 0.86 -0.91 -16.43
CA LEU A 39 2.27 -0.50 -16.55
C LEU A 39 3.00 -0.45 -15.21
N TYR A 40 2.34 0.08 -14.18
CA TYR A 40 2.84 0.07 -12.81
C TYR A 40 3.02 -1.36 -12.31
N THR A 41 2.05 -2.25 -12.57
CA THR A 41 2.13 -3.65 -12.14
C THR A 41 3.35 -4.33 -12.74
N ASP A 42 3.55 -4.20 -14.05
CA ASP A 42 4.69 -4.79 -14.75
C ASP A 42 6.03 -4.24 -14.27
N TRP A 43 6.10 -2.93 -14.04
CA TRP A 43 7.29 -2.28 -13.49
C TRP A 43 7.54 -2.71 -12.04
N PHE A 44 6.51 -2.73 -11.19
CA PHE A 44 6.61 -2.97 -9.76
C PHE A 44 6.93 -4.44 -9.44
N MET A 45 6.39 -5.38 -10.23
CA MET A 45 6.68 -6.81 -10.07
C MET A 45 8.14 -7.18 -10.37
N LYS A 46 8.90 -6.30 -11.03
CA LYS A 46 10.35 -6.45 -11.24
C LYS A 46 11.18 -5.92 -10.08
N GLN A 47 10.59 -5.14 -9.18
CA GLN A 47 11.29 -4.55 -8.04
C GLN A 47 11.57 -5.61 -6.99
N ARG A 48 12.70 -5.45 -6.30
CA ARG A 48 13.11 -6.29 -5.18
C ARG A 48 13.63 -5.40 -4.06
N ASN A 49 13.36 -5.80 -2.82
CA ASN A 49 14.01 -5.19 -1.66
C ASN A 49 15.44 -5.73 -1.49
N GLN A 50 16.17 -5.26 -0.48
CA GLN A 50 17.56 -5.69 -0.26
C GLN A 50 17.69 -7.19 0.06
N LYS A 51 16.61 -7.83 0.51
CA LYS A 51 16.55 -9.29 0.75
C LYS A 51 16.19 -10.09 -0.50
N GLY A 52 16.01 -9.45 -1.66
CA GLY A 52 15.60 -10.12 -2.89
C GLY A 52 14.13 -10.52 -2.91
N GLN A 53 13.29 -10.01 -2.01
CA GLN A 53 11.85 -10.28 -2.00
C GLN A 53 11.12 -9.32 -2.95
N ASP A 54 10.09 -9.84 -3.60
CA ASP A 54 9.08 -9.00 -4.25
C ASP A 54 7.91 -8.71 -3.30
N ILE A 55 6.92 -7.96 -3.77
CA ILE A 55 5.76 -7.57 -2.98
C ILE A 55 4.98 -8.76 -2.40
N ARG A 56 4.96 -9.91 -3.07
CA ARG A 56 4.22 -11.09 -2.59
C ARG A 56 4.89 -11.64 -1.34
N GLY A 57 6.23 -11.69 -1.34
CA GLY A 57 7.01 -12.07 -0.16
C GLY A 57 6.83 -11.08 0.99
N VAL A 58 6.90 -9.77 0.70
CA VAL A 58 6.69 -8.72 1.72
C VAL A 58 5.29 -8.79 2.33
N LEU A 59 4.24 -8.93 1.50
CA LEU A 59 2.87 -9.04 1.99
C LEU A 59 2.65 -10.33 2.77
N TYR A 60 3.24 -11.45 2.34
CA TYR A 60 3.20 -12.70 3.08
C TYR A 60 3.79 -12.54 4.48
N ASP A 61 4.96 -11.92 4.58
CA ASP A 61 5.62 -11.65 5.86
C ASP A 61 4.76 -10.75 6.76
N VAL A 62 4.19 -9.68 6.20
CA VAL A 62 3.32 -8.77 6.96
C VAL A 62 2.06 -9.48 7.47
N LEU A 63 1.40 -10.26 6.62
CA LEU A 63 0.10 -10.87 6.94
C LEU A 63 0.24 -12.11 7.83
N TYR A 64 1.18 -12.99 7.52
CA TYR A 64 1.14 -14.37 8.00
C TYR A 64 2.31 -14.77 8.90
N THR A 65 3.27 -13.86 9.13
CA THR A 65 4.38 -14.14 10.06
C THR A 65 4.22 -13.39 11.38
N GLY A 66 4.79 -13.95 12.45
CA GLY A 66 4.74 -13.34 13.77
C GLY A 66 3.35 -13.38 14.41
N LYS A 67 3.19 -12.66 15.53
CA LYS A 67 1.93 -12.62 16.27
C LYS A 67 0.97 -11.56 15.71
N PRO A 68 -0.36 -11.76 15.75
CA PRO A 68 -1.34 -10.80 15.24
C PRO A 68 -1.19 -9.40 15.85
N GLU A 69 -0.84 -9.31 17.14
CA GLU A 69 -0.72 -8.03 17.86
C GLU A 69 0.39 -7.13 17.30
N ASN A 70 1.39 -7.73 16.65
CA ASN A 70 2.57 -7.03 16.11
C ASN A 70 2.40 -6.62 14.65
N ILE A 71 1.20 -6.71 14.08
CA ILE A 71 0.97 -6.43 12.65
C ILE A 71 1.33 -4.98 12.26
N TRP A 72 1.11 -4.03 13.16
CA TRP A 72 1.50 -2.62 12.95
C TRP A 72 3.02 -2.44 12.83
N GLU A 73 3.79 -3.20 13.63
CA GLU A 73 5.25 -3.18 13.57
C GLU A 73 5.75 -3.74 12.23
N ARG A 74 5.11 -4.81 11.73
CA ARG A 74 5.44 -5.39 10.42
C ARG A 74 5.08 -4.47 9.26
N ILE A 75 3.90 -3.82 9.30
CA ILE A 75 3.50 -2.79 8.32
C ILE A 75 4.50 -1.64 8.31
N TYR A 76 4.90 -1.17 9.49
CA TYR A 76 5.92 -0.12 9.63
C TYR A 76 7.25 -0.58 9.04
N ALA A 77 7.74 -1.75 9.43
CA ALA A 77 9.01 -2.29 8.96
C ALA A 77 9.04 -2.41 7.42
N ALA A 78 8.00 -3.00 6.83
CA ALA A 78 7.87 -3.17 5.37
C ALA A 78 7.86 -1.84 4.57
N SER A 79 7.59 -0.71 5.23
CA SER A 79 7.50 0.61 4.58
C SER A 79 8.58 1.61 4.99
N LYS A 80 9.29 1.37 6.09
CA LYS A 80 10.24 2.31 6.71
C LYS A 80 11.64 1.75 6.93
N THR A 81 11.86 0.45 6.73
CA THR A 81 13.21 -0.14 6.79
C THR A 81 13.75 -0.32 5.39
N GLU A 82 14.98 0.13 5.13
CA GLU A 82 15.62 0.00 3.81
C GLU A 82 15.73 -1.46 3.37
N GLU A 83 15.90 -2.38 4.33
CA GLU A 83 16.02 -3.81 4.07
C GLU A 83 14.75 -4.39 3.40
N LEU A 84 13.57 -4.00 3.88
CA LEU A 84 12.28 -4.56 3.44
C LEU A 84 11.53 -3.67 2.43
N TRP A 85 11.92 -2.40 2.33
CA TRP A 85 11.21 -1.40 1.55
C TRP A 85 11.21 -1.72 0.04
N LEU A 86 10.04 -1.51 -0.58
CA LEU A 86 9.88 -1.54 -2.03
C LEU A 86 9.54 -0.13 -2.54
N PRO A 87 10.20 0.33 -3.62
CA PRO A 87 9.99 1.67 -4.13
C PRO A 87 8.55 1.85 -4.61
N HIS A 88 7.98 3.03 -4.37
CA HIS A 88 6.61 3.37 -4.80
C HIS A 88 5.51 2.47 -4.21
N TYR A 89 5.74 1.84 -3.05
CA TYR A 89 4.72 1.13 -2.29
C TYR A 89 4.78 1.50 -0.80
N GLY A 90 3.92 2.44 -0.41
CA GLY A 90 3.96 3.08 0.91
C GLY A 90 3.11 2.40 1.98
N ILE A 91 3.30 2.85 3.23
CA ILE A 91 2.60 2.33 4.42
C ILE A 91 1.08 2.25 4.25
N ASN A 92 0.46 3.28 3.64
CA ASN A 92 -0.99 3.30 3.43
C ASN A 92 -1.46 2.22 2.46
N SER A 93 -0.68 1.92 1.42
CA SER A 93 -1.00 0.84 0.47
C SER A 93 -0.94 -0.53 1.17
N ILE A 94 0.09 -0.75 1.98
CA ILE A 94 0.23 -1.99 2.77
C ILE A 94 -0.93 -2.10 3.78
N ALA A 95 -1.21 -1.04 4.53
CA ALA A 95 -2.24 -1.04 5.57
C ALA A 95 -3.66 -1.28 5.02
N GLU A 96 -3.99 -0.74 3.84
CA GLU A 96 -5.28 -1.02 3.19
C GLU A 96 -5.41 -2.50 2.82
N VAL A 97 -4.38 -3.11 2.21
CA VAL A 97 -4.39 -4.54 1.87
C VAL A 97 -4.52 -5.41 3.12
N VAL A 98 -3.79 -5.07 4.18
CA VAL A 98 -3.88 -5.77 5.47
C VAL A 98 -5.28 -5.67 6.06
N GLY A 99 -5.89 -4.49 6.04
CA GLY A 99 -7.23 -4.29 6.57
C GLY A 99 -8.33 -5.06 5.82
N TRP A 100 -8.11 -5.43 4.56
CA TRP A 100 -9.01 -6.32 3.82
C TRP A 100 -8.72 -7.80 4.02
N ALA A 101 -7.44 -8.16 4.13
CA ALA A 101 -7.03 -9.54 4.31
C ALA A 101 -7.30 -10.04 5.74
N GLN A 102 -7.22 -9.16 6.74
CA GLN A 102 -7.44 -9.48 8.16
C GLN A 102 -8.33 -8.43 8.85
N PRO A 103 -9.61 -8.31 8.44
CA PRO A 103 -10.51 -7.28 8.96
C PRO A 103 -10.84 -7.45 10.45
N GLU A 104 -10.79 -8.68 10.97
CA GLU A 104 -11.08 -9.00 12.37
C GLU A 104 -9.99 -8.51 13.33
N THR A 105 -8.73 -8.56 12.92
CA THR A 105 -7.58 -8.16 13.75
C THR A 105 -7.10 -6.74 13.42
N THR A 106 -7.33 -6.29 12.19
CA THR A 106 -6.93 -4.98 11.69
C THR A 106 -8.10 -4.30 11.00
N PRO A 107 -9.13 -3.87 11.75
CA PRO A 107 -10.27 -3.20 11.13
C PRO A 107 -9.78 -1.96 10.36
N PRO A 108 -10.20 -1.78 9.10
CA PRO A 108 -9.69 -0.71 8.26
C PRO A 108 -10.00 0.65 8.88
N ARG A 109 -8.98 1.31 9.44
CA ARG A 109 -9.09 2.67 9.98
C ARG A 109 -8.52 3.68 8.99
N ASN A 110 -9.38 4.19 8.12
CA ASN A 110 -9.05 5.34 7.27
C ASN A 110 -9.57 6.66 7.90
N GLY A 111 -9.20 7.79 7.31
CA GLY A 111 -9.63 9.12 7.78
C GLY A 111 -11.15 9.28 7.86
N ARG A 112 -11.92 8.59 7.01
CA ARG A 112 -13.40 8.60 7.06
C ARG A 112 -13.92 7.88 8.30
N THR A 113 -13.35 6.72 8.62
CA THR A 113 -13.67 5.92 9.82
C THR A 113 -13.32 6.67 11.09
N ASN A 114 -12.14 7.30 11.14
CA ASN A 114 -11.72 8.10 12.30
C ASN A 114 -12.62 9.33 12.52
N LYS A 115 -13.05 10.00 11.44
CA LYS A 115 -14.03 11.09 11.49
C LYS A 115 -15.38 10.63 12.05
N ALA A 116 -15.90 9.51 11.58
CA ALA A 116 -17.15 8.93 12.06
C ALA A 116 -17.06 8.54 13.55
N LEU A 117 -16.01 7.83 13.96
CA LEU A 117 -15.80 7.45 15.36
C LEU A 117 -15.70 8.67 16.28
N ARG A 118 -14.99 9.72 15.85
CA ARG A 118 -14.92 10.97 16.62
C ARG A 118 -16.29 11.64 16.74
N ALA A 119 -17.06 11.69 15.66
CA ALA A 119 -18.42 12.25 15.67
C ALA A 119 -19.37 11.48 16.60
N LEU A 120 -19.15 10.16 16.75
CA LEU A 120 -19.88 9.30 17.69
C LEU A 120 -19.41 9.44 19.15
N GLY A 121 -18.46 10.34 19.45
CA GLY A 121 -18.00 10.63 20.81
C GLY A 121 -16.79 9.82 21.28
N TYR A 122 -16.21 8.96 20.43
CA TYR A 122 -15.00 8.22 20.79
C TYR A 122 -13.77 9.16 20.85
N PRO A 123 -12.79 8.89 21.73
CA PRO A 123 -11.59 9.72 21.92
C PRO A 123 -10.54 9.46 20.81
N VAL A 124 -10.94 9.62 19.55
CA VAL A 124 -10.06 9.44 18.38
C VAL A 124 -9.44 10.77 17.99
N ARG A 125 -8.10 10.84 17.90
CA ARG A 125 -7.39 11.99 17.31
C ARG A 125 -7.49 11.94 15.79
N ILE A 126 -7.94 13.03 15.19
CA ILE A 126 -7.97 13.21 13.73
C ILE A 126 -6.90 14.25 13.41
N ASN A 127 -5.98 13.90 12.51
CA ASN A 127 -5.10 14.88 11.90
C ASN A 127 -5.87 15.48 10.72
N PHE A 128 -6.12 16.79 10.80
CA PHE A 128 -6.75 17.58 9.73
C PHE A 128 -5.74 17.91 8.66
#